data_AF-A0A4R4XEC2-F1
#
_entry.id   AF-A0A4R4XEC2-F1
#
_cell.length_a   1.000
_cell.length_b   1.000
_cell.length_c   1.000
_cell.angle_alpha   90.00
_cell.angle_beta   90.00
_cell.angle_gamma   90.00
#
_symmetry.space_group_name_H-M   'P 1'
#
loop_
_entity.id
_entity.type
_entity.pdbx_description
1 polymer ?
#
loop_
_entity_poly.entity_id
_entity_poly.type
_entity_poly.pdbx_seq_one_letter_code
_entity_poly.pdbx_strand_id
1 'polypeptide(L)'
;MSEIYEQLAVAAHEAARLARGVSPPQLTDRTPCPEYDVRALAAHLMQEIVLHSWDLAAATQQVPRFPDEVATTVLQWLEHDDDTKRTNDWYQRPVPTASTSPLDRAVALSGRDPEWRTTSSRPDTTF
;
A
#
# COMPACT_ATOMS: atom_id res chain seq x y z
N MET A 1 2.78 23.78 -9.58
CA MET A 1 2.71 22.35 -9.93
C MET A 1 3.39 21.43 -8.90
N SER A 2 3.62 21.85 -7.63
CA SER A 2 4.21 20.99 -6.59
C SER A 2 3.37 20.87 -5.30
N GLU A 3 2.27 21.62 -5.18
CA GLU A 3 1.54 21.74 -3.91
C GLU A 3 1.03 20.39 -3.39
N ILE A 4 0.43 19.54 -4.24
CA ILE A 4 -0.09 18.25 -3.79
C ILE A 4 0.99 17.28 -3.30
N TYR A 5 2.18 17.29 -3.92
CA TYR A 5 3.28 16.41 -3.53
C TYR A 5 3.96 16.88 -2.24
N GLU A 6 4.05 18.21 -2.05
CA GLU A 6 4.51 18.79 -0.78
C GLU A 6 3.52 18.50 0.35
N GLN A 7 2.21 18.65 0.11
CA GLN A 7 1.19 18.32 1.10
C GLN A 7 1.18 16.82 1.44
N LEU A 8 1.45 15.93 0.48
CA LEU A 8 1.58 14.49 0.76
C LEU A 8 2.71 14.21 1.77
N ALA A 9 3.86 14.87 1.64
CA ALA A 9 4.96 14.70 2.58
C ALA A 9 4.59 15.18 4.00
N VAL A 10 3.88 16.31 4.10
CA VAL A 10 3.37 16.83 5.38
C VAL A 10 2.38 15.85 6.02
N ALA A 11 1.42 15.35 5.24
CA ALA A 11 0.43 14.40 5.72
C ALA A 11 1.07 13.07 6.19
N ALA A 12 2.02 12.54 5.44
CA ALA A 12 2.75 11.32 5.80
C ALA A 12 3.56 11.50 7.10
N HIS A 13 4.19 12.67 7.27
CA HIS A 13 4.92 12.97 8.50
C HIS A 13 4.00 13.01 9.73
N GLU A 14 2.84 13.66 9.60
CA GLU A 14 1.88 13.77 10.69
C GLU A 14 1.26 12.41 11.05
N ALA A 15 0.91 11.60 10.04
CA ALA A 15 0.45 10.23 10.24
C ALA A 15 1.51 9.39 11.01
N ALA A 16 2.77 9.48 10.61
CA ALA A 16 3.87 8.80 11.31
C ALA A 16 4.06 9.32 12.75
N ARG A 17 3.90 10.62 12.99
CA ARG A 17 3.98 11.22 14.33
C ARG A 17 2.88 10.68 15.25
N LEU A 18 1.64 10.60 14.76
CA LEU A 18 0.50 10.07 15.51
C LEU A 18 0.66 8.57 15.78
N ALA A 19 1.06 7.78 14.78
CA ALA A 19 1.29 6.34 14.92
C ALA A 19 2.35 6.02 16.00
N ARG A 20 3.44 6.81 16.07
CA ARG A 20 4.46 6.66 17.13
C ARG A 20 3.94 6.97 18.54
N GLY A 21 2.85 7.72 18.66
CA GLY A 21 2.23 8.05 19.94
C GLY A 21 1.29 6.99 20.48
N VAL A 22 0.98 5.94 19.69
CA VAL A 22 0.07 4.86 20.10
C VAL A 22 0.74 3.98 21.15
N SER A 23 0.07 3.81 22.29
CA SER A 23 0.51 2.92 23.36
C SER A 23 -0.18 1.54 23.28
N PRO A 24 0.41 0.47 23.87
CA PRO A 24 -0.17 -0.88 23.79
C PRO A 24 -1.64 -1.00 24.22
N PRO A 25 -2.11 -0.34 25.30
CA PRO A 25 -3.52 -0.38 25.69
C PRO A 25 -4.48 0.20 24.64
N GLN A 26 -4.02 1.14 23.82
CA GLN A 26 -4.85 1.81 22.82
C GLN A 26 -5.04 0.98 21.54
N LEU A 27 -4.31 -0.13 21.38
CA LEU A 27 -4.33 -0.90 20.13
C LEU A 27 -5.71 -1.47 19.80
N THR A 28 -6.59 -1.66 20.80
CA THR A 28 -7.96 -2.16 20.64
C THR A 28 -9.01 -1.06 20.74
N ASP A 29 -8.61 0.21 20.85
CA ASP A 29 -9.56 1.33 20.91
C ASP A 29 -10.29 1.46 19.57
N ARG A 30 -11.55 1.90 19.62
CA ARG A 30 -12.35 2.15 18.41
C ARG A 30 -11.84 3.38 17.66
N THR A 31 -11.90 3.33 16.34
CA THR A 31 -11.69 4.51 15.49
C THR A 31 -13.04 5.02 14.95
N PRO A 32 -13.10 6.27 14.42
CA PRO A 32 -14.28 6.75 13.70
C PRO A 32 -14.64 5.93 12.46
N CYS A 33 -13.70 5.16 11.90
CA CYS A 33 -13.94 4.16 10.86
C CYS A 33 -14.32 2.84 11.55
N PRO A 34 -15.61 2.46 11.61
CA PRO A 34 -16.07 1.36 12.45
C PRO A 34 -15.47 -0.01 12.07
N GLU A 35 -14.91 -0.14 10.87
CA GLU A 35 -14.22 -1.33 10.36
C GLU A 35 -12.85 -1.56 11.03
N TYR A 36 -12.28 -0.55 11.70
CA TYR A 36 -10.93 -0.61 12.25
C TYR A 36 -10.89 -0.21 13.73
N ASP A 37 -10.22 -1.04 14.53
CA ASP A 37 -9.58 -0.59 15.77
C ASP A 37 -8.26 0.15 15.43
N VAL A 38 -7.62 0.77 16.44
CA VAL A 38 -6.39 1.54 16.22
C VAL A 38 -5.28 0.70 15.57
N ARG A 39 -5.12 -0.57 15.97
CA ARG A 39 -4.14 -1.48 15.37
C ARG A 39 -4.43 -1.69 13.89
N ALA A 40 -5.66 -2.05 13.55
CA ALA A 40 -6.05 -2.35 12.18
C ALA A 40 -5.98 -1.10 11.29
N LEU A 41 -6.31 0.08 11.82
CA LEU A 41 -6.16 1.34 11.10
C LEU A 41 -4.69 1.65 10.82
N ALA A 42 -3.80 1.47 11.80
CA ALA A 42 -2.38 1.72 11.61
C ALA A 42 -1.77 0.78 10.55
N ALA A 43 -2.15 -0.50 10.58
CA ALA A 43 -1.71 -1.48 9.60
C ALA A 43 -2.27 -1.18 8.19
N HIS A 44 -3.55 -0.80 8.10
CA HIS A 44 -4.17 -0.36 6.86
C HIS A 44 -3.45 0.85 6.26
N LEU A 45 -3.20 1.91 7.04
CA LEU A 45 -2.46 3.10 6.58
C LEU A 45 -1.06 2.75 6.06
N MET A 46 -0.31 1.90 6.78
CA MET A 46 1.01 1.45 6.35
C MET A 46 0.95 0.74 5.00
N GLN A 47 0.00 -0.18 4.84
CA GLN A 47 -0.18 -0.93 3.61
C GLN A 47 -0.59 -0.02 2.44
N GLU A 48 -1.52 0.91 2.64
CA GLU A 48 -1.91 1.90 1.62
C GLU A 48 -0.73 2.79 1.20
N ILE A 49 0.09 3.27 2.15
CA ILE A 49 1.29 4.05 1.85
C ILE A 49 2.28 3.25 1.01
N VAL A 50 2.57 2.01 1.38
CA VAL A 50 3.55 1.17 0.66
C VAL A 50 3.06 0.85 -0.75
N LEU A 51 1.82 0.38 -0.90
CA LEU A 51 1.28 -0.02 -2.20
C LEU A 51 1.12 1.16 -3.14
N HIS A 52 0.62 2.31 -2.68
CA HIS A 52 0.48 3.49 -3.54
C HIS A 52 1.81 4.19 -3.83
N SER A 53 2.80 4.08 -2.94
CA SER A 53 4.15 4.51 -3.28
C SER A 53 4.79 3.59 -4.33
N TRP A 54 4.51 2.28 -4.28
CA TRP A 54 4.89 1.37 -5.35
C TRP A 54 4.18 1.73 -6.66
N ASP A 55 2.88 2.06 -6.63
CA ASP A 55 2.12 2.51 -7.82
C ASP A 55 2.76 3.74 -8.46
N LEU A 56 3.11 4.75 -7.64
CA LEU A 56 3.82 5.95 -8.10
C LEU A 56 5.17 5.60 -8.71
N ALA A 57 5.94 4.74 -8.04
CA ALA A 57 7.26 4.35 -8.52
C ALA A 57 7.17 3.60 -9.86
N ALA A 58 6.26 2.64 -9.97
CA ALA A 58 5.99 1.90 -11.20
C ALA A 58 5.59 2.86 -12.34
N ALA A 59 4.58 3.71 -12.10
CA ALA A 59 4.05 4.66 -13.09
C ALA A 59 5.06 5.71 -13.57
N THR A 60 6.05 6.04 -12.73
CA THR A 60 7.08 7.05 -13.03
C THR A 60 8.46 6.45 -13.28
N GLN A 61 8.56 5.13 -13.44
CA GLN A 61 9.80 4.39 -13.71
C GLN A 61 10.90 4.61 -12.64
N GLN A 62 10.49 4.79 -11.39
CA GLN A 62 11.37 4.87 -10.24
C GLN A 62 11.46 3.51 -9.53
N VAL A 63 12.47 3.37 -8.67
CA VAL A 63 12.63 2.17 -7.81
C VAL A 63 12.21 2.52 -6.39
N PRO A 64 11.14 1.92 -5.84
CA PRO A 64 10.78 2.14 -4.45
C PRO A 64 11.86 1.53 -3.54
N ARG A 65 12.22 2.23 -2.46
CA ARG A 65 13.27 1.80 -1.53
C ARG A 65 12.70 1.58 -0.13
N PHE A 66 11.87 0.55 0.00
CA PHE A 66 11.39 0.10 1.30
C PHE A 66 12.36 -0.91 1.91
N PRO A 67 12.66 -0.82 3.22
CA PRO A 67 13.31 -1.92 3.92
C PRO A 67 12.47 -3.21 3.83
N ASP A 68 13.13 -4.36 3.68
CA ASP A 68 12.44 -5.66 3.58
C ASP A 68 11.55 -5.95 4.80
N GLU A 69 11.90 -5.46 5.98
CA GLU A 69 11.08 -5.58 7.20
C GLU A 69 9.71 -4.88 7.06
N VAL A 70 9.67 -3.72 6.40
CA VAL A 70 8.43 -2.98 6.17
C VAL A 70 7.57 -3.73 5.15
N ALA A 71 8.18 -4.16 4.05
CA ALA A 71 7.49 -4.94 3.02
C ALA A 71 6.98 -6.29 3.56
N THR A 72 7.74 -6.94 4.43
CA THR A 72 7.35 -8.19 5.10
C THR A 72 6.17 -7.97 6.04
N THR A 73 6.14 -6.87 6.79
CA THR A 73 5.01 -6.54 7.67
C THR A 73 3.73 -6.32 6.85
N VAL A 74 3.83 -5.62 5.71
CA VAL A 74 2.69 -5.44 4.79
C VAL A 74 2.24 -6.77 4.19
N LEU A 75 3.18 -7.61 3.75
CA LEU A 75 2.86 -8.95 3.23
C LEU A 75 2.11 -9.79 4.27
N GLN A 76 2.61 -9.85 5.50
CA GLN A 76 1.97 -10.59 6.58
C GLN A 76 0.56 -10.07 6.89
N TRP A 77 0.37 -8.75 6.86
CA TRP A 77 -0.94 -8.14 7.04
C TRP A 77 -1.92 -8.56 5.94
N LEU A 78 -1.50 -8.50 4.67
CA LEU A 78 -2.30 -8.93 3.52
C LEU A 78 -2.59 -10.45 3.52
N GLU A 79 -1.68 -11.26 4.06
CA GLU A 79 -1.87 -12.71 4.24
C GLU A 79 -2.87 -13.03 5.36
N HIS A 80 -2.97 -12.18 6.39
CA HIS A 80 -3.89 -12.35 7.52
C HIS A 80 -5.27 -11.73 7.29
N ASP A 81 -5.41 -10.84 6.30
CA ASP A 81 -6.69 -10.22 6.00
C ASP A 81 -7.62 -11.26 5.35
N ASP A 82 -8.54 -11.79 6.16
CA ASP A 82 -9.46 -12.86 5.82
C ASP A 82 -10.36 -12.49 4.62
N ASP A 83 -10.83 -13.49 3.87
CA ASP A 83 -11.66 -13.34 2.65
C ASP A 83 -12.88 -12.38 2.82
N THR A 84 -13.30 -12.14 4.06
CA THR A 84 -14.42 -11.25 4.43
C THR A 84 -14.20 -9.75 4.14
N LYS A 85 -12.96 -9.29 3.94
CA LYS A 85 -12.70 -7.91 3.45
C LYS A 85 -12.45 -7.83 1.95
N ARG A 86 -12.11 -8.96 1.31
CA ARG A 86 -11.95 -9.07 -0.15
C ARG A 86 -13.27 -8.99 -0.90
N THR A 87 -14.39 -9.10 -0.18
CA THR A 87 -15.75 -8.93 -0.70
C THR A 87 -16.23 -7.48 -0.77
N ASN A 88 -15.43 -6.51 -0.30
CA ASN A 88 -15.81 -5.09 -0.22
C ASN A 88 -15.19 -4.24 -1.34
N ASP A 89 -14.83 -4.84 -2.48
CA ASP A 89 -14.34 -4.20 -3.71
C ASP A 89 -12.99 -3.43 -3.63
N TRP A 90 -12.29 -3.38 -2.48
CA TRP A 90 -11.07 -2.56 -2.33
C TRP A 90 -9.79 -3.16 -2.96
N TYR A 91 -9.66 -4.49 -3.01
CA TYR A 91 -8.53 -5.17 -3.66
C TYR A 91 -8.99 -6.02 -4.83
N GLN A 92 -8.21 -6.01 -5.92
CA GLN A 92 -8.41 -6.94 -7.01
C GLN A 92 -7.99 -8.36 -6.58
N ARG A 93 -8.41 -9.36 -7.36
CA ARG A 93 -7.96 -10.75 -7.15
C ARG A 93 -6.42 -10.81 -7.19
N PRO A 94 -5.77 -11.56 -6.28
CA PRO A 94 -4.34 -11.78 -6.33
C PRO A 94 -3.84 -12.20 -7.71
N VAL A 95 -2.71 -11.63 -8.11
CA VAL A 95 -1.99 -12.04 -9.31
C VAL A 95 -0.92 -13.06 -8.91
N PRO A 96 -0.71 -14.15 -9.67
CA PRO A 96 0.40 -15.06 -9.41
C PRO A 96 1.76 -14.36 -9.57
N THR A 97 2.71 -14.63 -8.68
CA THR A 97 4.11 -14.19 -8.84
C THR A 97 5.07 -15.29 -8.41
N ALA A 98 6.21 -15.39 -9.10
CA ALA A 98 7.31 -16.27 -8.73
C ALA A 98 8.39 -15.56 -7.87
N SER A 99 8.24 -14.25 -7.66
CA SER A 99 9.21 -13.47 -6.89
C SER A 99 9.24 -13.88 -5.42
N THR A 100 10.45 -13.94 -4.86
CA THR A 100 10.67 -14.14 -3.42
C THR A 100 10.78 -12.83 -2.64
N SER A 101 10.79 -11.68 -3.34
CA SER A 101 10.77 -10.36 -2.73
C SER A 101 9.50 -10.16 -1.90
N PRO A 102 9.59 -9.76 -0.62
CA PRO A 102 8.41 -9.47 0.19
C PRO A 102 7.52 -8.39 -0.44
N LEU A 103 8.13 -7.37 -1.07
CA LEU A 103 7.40 -6.29 -1.72
C LEU A 103 6.61 -6.80 -2.93
N ASP A 104 7.24 -7.59 -3.81
CA ASP A 104 6.58 -8.10 -5.01
C ASP A 104 5.43 -9.05 -4.65
N ARG A 105 5.61 -9.87 -3.59
CA ARG A 105 4.56 -10.73 -3.07
C ARG A 105 3.40 -9.94 -2.48
N ALA A 106 3.67 -8.85 -1.75
CA ALA A 106 2.62 -7.97 -1.22
C ALA A 106 1.84 -7.28 -2.34
N VAL A 107 2.55 -6.75 -3.35
CA VAL A 107 1.96 -6.15 -4.56
C VAL A 107 1.06 -7.14 -5.27
N ALA A 108 1.56 -8.35 -5.53
CA ALA A 108 0.81 -9.44 -6.17
C ALA A 108 -0.44 -9.84 -5.36
N LEU A 109 -0.33 -9.95 -4.03
CA LEU A 109 -1.44 -10.31 -3.15
C LEU A 109 -2.53 -9.22 -3.09
N SER A 110 -2.15 -7.96 -3.32
CA SER A 110 -3.09 -6.83 -3.47
C SER A 110 -3.81 -6.79 -4.83
N GLY A 111 -3.44 -7.68 -5.75
CA GLY A 111 -4.00 -7.77 -7.11
C GLY A 111 -3.30 -6.90 -8.15
N ARG A 112 -2.17 -6.28 -7.80
CA ARG A 112 -1.32 -5.53 -8.74
C ARG A 112 -0.32 -6.49 -9.42
N ASP A 113 0.07 -6.18 -10.64
CA ASP A 113 1.13 -6.91 -11.34
C ASP A 113 2.51 -6.38 -10.92
N PRO A 114 3.35 -7.14 -10.19
CA PRO A 114 4.67 -6.68 -9.79
C PRO A 114 5.62 -6.44 -10.98
N GLU A 115 5.32 -7.00 -12.15
CA GLU A 115 6.09 -6.79 -13.38
C GLU A 115 5.54 -5.63 -14.23
N TRP A 116 4.56 -4.87 -13.71
CA TRP A 116 3.93 -3.78 -14.44
C TRP A 116 4.97 -2.77 -14.95
N ARG A 117 4.84 -2.44 -16.23
CA ARG A 117 5.64 -1.41 -16.91
C ARG A 117 4.70 -0.58 -17.76
N THR A 118 4.93 0.74 -17.84
CA THR A 118 4.24 1.58 -18.82
C THR A 118 4.59 1.08 -20.22
N THR A 119 3.70 0.31 -20.85
CA THR A 119 3.80 0.02 -22.28
C THR A 119 3.62 1.36 -22.99
N SER A 120 4.67 1.89 -23.63
CA SER A 120 4.52 3.04 -24.52
C SER A 120 3.79 2.59 -25.77
N SER A 121 2.47 2.48 -25.70
CA SER A 121 1.61 2.45 -26.88
C SER A 121 0.69 3.67 -26.83
N ARG A 122 1.24 4.84 -27.18
CA ARG A 122 0.42 5.85 -27.86
C ARG A 122 -0.09 5.18 -29.14
N PRO A 123 -1.40 5.06 -29.38
CA PRO A 123 -1.87 4.66 -30.70
C PRO A 123 -1.37 5.70 -31.70
N ASP A 124 -0.68 5.22 -32.72
CA ASP A 124 -0.22 6.04 -33.84
C ASP A 124 -1.47 6.61 -34.51
N THR A 125 -1.78 7.88 -34.23
CA THR A 125 -2.87 8.57 -34.89
C THR A 125 -2.29 9.12 -36.19
N THR A 126 -2.26 8.26 -37.20
CA THR A 126 -2.01 8.70 -38.58
C THR A 126 -3.35 9.15 -39.18
N PHE A 127 -3.30 10.35 -39.74
CA PHE A 127 -4.39 11.19 -40.25
C PHE A 127 -5.38 10.52 -41.21
#